data_AF-A0A0F7S8W2-F1
#
_entry.id   AF-A0A0F7S8W2-F1
#
_cell.length_a   1.000
_cell.length_b   1.000
_cell.length_c   1.000
_cell.angle_alpha   90.00
_cell.angle_beta   90.00
_cell.angle_gamma   90.00
#
_symmetry.space_group_name_H-M   'P 1'
#
loop_
_entity.id
_entity.type
_entity.pdbx_description
1 polymer ?
#
loop_
_entity_poly.entity_id
_entity_poly.type
_entity_poly.pdbx_seq_one_letter_code
_entity_poly.pdbx_strand_id
1 'polypeptide(L)'
;MVAGVAGFFLFLLIEFIPNPLSTQPVLPFKLFSNRTACSAFLMTFLHGIATYGAIYALPIYFQSIKDQKPLKSAVSTFPATAPTAPFAIVAGITMAITGKYKDLTFIGWSFTAGGFGWMTRFQTGTSEWELIVAQIVAGVEVGILFAITLPPIQASLPVEELETATATYAFCRSFGAIWGIAITTSLLTASVSDKLGSLPEAAQPGLTGPTVLGYVENIKNLPEPIREQVRQMYADGLQKGFYAFMPVVV
;
A
#
# COMPACT_ATOMS: atom_id res chain seq x y z
N MET A 1 -19.26 6.81 -1.72
CA MET A 1 -18.29 7.68 -2.44
C MET A 1 -18.58 9.16 -2.24
N VAL A 2 -19.78 9.67 -2.57
CA VAL A 2 -20.14 11.10 -2.40
C VAL A 2 -19.97 11.62 -0.97
N ALA A 3 -20.47 10.89 0.04
CA ALA A 3 -20.30 11.27 1.45
C ALA A 3 -18.83 11.31 1.90
N GLY A 4 -17.99 10.43 1.35
CA GLY A 4 -16.54 10.41 1.66
C GLY A 4 -15.80 11.59 1.05
N VAL A 5 -16.11 11.94 -0.20
CA VAL A 5 -15.56 13.13 -0.88
C VAL A 5 -16.01 14.40 -0.16
N ALA A 6 -17.30 14.52 0.15
CA ALA A 6 -17.84 15.64 0.91
C ALA A 6 -17.21 15.75 2.31
N GLY A 7 -17.06 14.63 3.03
CA GLY A 7 -16.39 14.57 4.33
C GLY A 7 -14.91 14.98 4.26
N PHE A 8 -14.20 14.57 3.22
CA PHE A 8 -12.80 14.98 3.00
C PHE A 8 -12.67 16.49 2.76
N PHE A 9 -13.50 17.05 1.86
CA PHE A 9 -13.50 18.51 1.64
C PHE A 9 -13.92 19.28 2.90
N LEU A 10 -14.91 18.78 3.65
CA LEU A 10 -15.32 19.39 4.91
C LEU A 10 -14.19 19.36 5.94
N PHE A 11 -13.47 18.23 6.06
CA PHE A 11 -12.30 18.11 6.92
C PHE A 11 -11.21 19.12 6.54
N LEU A 12 -10.88 19.23 5.24
CA LEU A 12 -9.92 20.23 4.76
C LEU A 12 -10.39 21.66 5.05
N LEU A 13 -11.68 21.97 4.86
CA LEU A 13 -12.22 23.29 5.15
C LEU A 13 -12.12 23.63 6.64
N ILE A 14 -12.46 22.68 7.52
CA ILE A 14 -12.37 22.88 8.98
C ILE A 14 -10.92 23.03 9.44
N GLU A 15 -9.98 22.31 8.84
CA GLU A 15 -8.58 22.36 9.28
C GLU A 15 -7.77 23.51 8.71
N PHE A 16 -8.04 23.92 7.47
CA PHE A 16 -7.23 24.94 6.79
C PHE A 16 -7.81 26.35 6.96
N ILE A 17 -9.09 26.50 7.31
CA ILE A 17 -9.71 27.81 7.57
C ILE A 17 -9.63 28.11 9.06
N PRO A 18 -9.01 29.23 9.49
CA PRO A 18 -9.04 29.64 10.89
C PRO A 18 -10.48 29.74 11.40
N ASN A 19 -10.85 28.91 12.37
CA ASN A 19 -12.19 28.88 12.94
C ASN A 19 -12.15 28.45 14.41
N PRO A 20 -13.18 28.77 15.21
CA PRO A 20 -13.24 28.42 16.63
C PRO A 20 -13.47 26.92 16.90
N LEU A 21 -13.75 26.12 15.87
CA LEU A 21 -13.95 24.66 15.99
C LEU A 21 -12.61 23.92 15.97
N SER A 22 -11.56 24.50 15.38
CA SER A 22 -10.20 23.95 15.32
C SER A 22 -9.19 24.90 15.94
N THR A 23 -9.20 24.99 17.27
CA THR A 23 -8.22 25.77 18.04
C THR A 23 -6.83 25.12 18.03
N GLN A 24 -6.77 23.81 17.81
CA GLN A 24 -5.54 23.01 17.66
C GLN A 24 -5.71 22.05 16.48
N PRO A 25 -5.43 22.48 15.24
CA PRO A 25 -5.55 21.63 14.07
C PRO A 25 -4.59 20.44 14.14
N VAL A 26 -5.11 19.27 13.79
CA VAL A 26 -4.38 18.02 13.52
C VAL A 26 -3.42 18.19 12.34
N LEU A 27 -3.78 19.01 11.36
CA LEU A 27 -2.93 19.37 10.21
C LEU A 27 -2.65 20.88 10.17
N PRO A 28 -1.73 21.39 11.00
CA PRO A 28 -1.41 22.81 10.96
C PRO A 28 -0.78 23.17 9.62
N PHE A 29 -1.41 24.08 8.87
CA PHE A 29 -0.93 24.55 7.58
C PHE A 29 0.52 25.03 7.61
N LYS A 30 0.93 25.61 8.75
CA LYS A 30 2.30 26.11 8.98
C LYS A 30 3.38 25.05 8.77
N LEU A 31 3.09 23.77 9.07
CA LEU A 31 4.03 22.66 8.85
C LEU A 31 4.31 22.44 7.35
N PHE A 32 3.31 22.68 6.49
CA PHE A 32 3.42 22.53 5.04
C PHE A 32 4.11 23.71 4.35
N SER A 33 4.30 24.84 5.05
CA SER A 33 5.08 25.98 4.54
C SER A 33 6.57 25.66 4.42
N ASN A 34 7.09 24.72 5.21
CA ASN A 34 8.47 24.24 5.06
C ASN A 34 8.55 23.24 3.90
N ARG A 35 9.32 23.57 2.86
CA ARG A 35 9.46 22.74 1.65
C ARG A 35 9.97 21.32 1.95
N THR A 36 10.90 21.17 2.90
CA THR A 36 11.45 19.87 3.29
C THR A 36 10.38 19.04 3.99
N ALA A 37 9.72 19.59 5.01
CA ALA A 37 8.65 18.90 5.72
C ALA A 37 7.50 18.51 4.78
N CYS A 38 7.04 19.44 3.95
CA CYS A 38 5.98 19.22 2.96
C CYS A 38 6.33 18.07 1.99
N SER A 39 7.57 18.06 1.46
CA SER A 39 8.02 16.98 0.58
C SER A 39 8.06 15.62 1.29
N ALA A 40 8.48 15.58 2.56
CA ALA A 40 8.55 14.36 3.36
C ALA A 40 7.16 13.86 3.78
N PHE A 41 6.20 14.74 4.07
CA PHE A 41 4.80 14.36 4.27
C PHE A 41 4.19 13.76 3.01
N LEU A 42 4.42 14.38 1.85
CA LEU A 42 3.96 13.85 0.56
C LEU A 42 4.57 12.47 0.29
N MET A 43 5.89 12.32 0.44
CA MET A 43 6.56 11.02 0.30
C MET A 43 5.99 9.97 1.26
N THR A 44 5.73 10.34 2.51
CA THR A 44 5.11 9.45 3.51
C THR A 44 3.72 8.99 3.07
N PHE A 45 2.91 9.90 2.53
CA PHE A 45 1.58 9.59 2.01
C PHE A 45 1.65 8.64 0.81
N LEU A 46 2.50 8.96 -0.19
CA LEU A 46 2.67 8.13 -1.40
C LEU A 46 3.23 6.74 -1.07
N HIS A 47 4.20 6.66 -0.16
CA HIS A 47 4.72 5.40 0.36
C HIS A 47 3.61 4.60 1.06
N GLY A 48 2.78 5.26 1.87
CA GLY A 48 1.60 4.64 2.49
C GLY A 48 0.64 4.02 1.46
N ILE A 49 0.38 4.71 0.34
CA ILE A 49 -0.45 4.17 -0.75
C ILE A 49 0.17 2.88 -1.32
N ALA A 50 1.44 2.96 -1.73
CA ALA A 50 2.11 1.85 -2.38
C ALA A 50 2.19 0.63 -1.44
N THR A 51 2.86 0.80 -0.29
CA THR A 51 3.17 -0.29 0.65
C THR A 51 1.92 -1.03 1.12
N TYR A 52 0.89 -0.33 1.57
CA TYR A 52 -0.32 -0.98 2.08
C TYR A 52 -1.20 -1.55 0.95
N GLY A 53 -1.17 -0.93 -0.24
CA GLY A 53 -1.79 -1.49 -1.43
C GLY A 53 -1.20 -2.86 -1.81
N ALA A 54 0.14 -3.01 -1.74
CA ALA A 54 0.82 -4.27 -1.99
C ALA A 54 0.67 -5.29 -0.85
N ILE A 55 0.79 -4.86 0.40
CA ILE A 55 0.64 -5.74 1.58
C ILE A 55 -0.72 -6.44 1.58
N TYR A 56 -1.79 -5.75 1.17
CA TYR A 56 -3.12 -6.36 1.08
C TYR A 56 -3.31 -7.22 -0.18
N ALA A 57 -2.58 -6.95 -1.26
CA ALA A 57 -2.62 -7.74 -2.49
C ALA A 57 -2.01 -9.13 -2.29
N LEU A 58 -0.93 -9.27 -1.52
CA LEU A 58 -0.20 -10.54 -1.37
C LEU A 58 -1.04 -11.67 -0.73
N PRO A 59 -1.77 -11.47 0.38
CA PRO A 59 -2.62 -12.51 0.92
C PRO A 59 -3.73 -12.92 -0.04
N ILE A 60 -4.34 -11.94 -0.73
CA ILE A 60 -5.35 -12.21 -1.75
C ILE A 60 -4.74 -13.06 -2.86
N TYR A 61 -3.54 -12.73 -3.33
CA TYR A 61 -2.83 -13.51 -4.35
C TYR A 61 -2.64 -14.97 -3.90
N PHE A 62 -2.04 -15.19 -2.72
CA PHE A 62 -1.75 -16.55 -2.26
C PHE A 62 -3.02 -17.39 -2.00
N GLN A 63 -4.10 -16.76 -1.54
CA GLN A 63 -5.36 -17.48 -1.26
C GLN A 63 -6.17 -17.73 -2.53
N SER A 64 -6.30 -16.72 -3.41
CA SER A 64 -7.11 -16.83 -4.63
C SER A 64 -6.42 -17.60 -5.75
N ILE A 65 -5.10 -17.46 -5.90
CA ILE A 65 -4.35 -17.98 -7.06
C ILE A 65 -3.54 -19.23 -6.70
N LYS A 66 -2.97 -19.30 -5.50
CA LYS A 66 -2.17 -20.45 -5.03
C LYS A 66 -2.93 -21.39 -4.09
N ASP A 67 -4.25 -21.19 -3.95
CA ASP A 67 -5.17 -21.96 -3.09
C ASP A 67 -4.71 -22.13 -1.62
N GLN A 68 -3.90 -21.20 -1.12
CA GLN A 68 -3.39 -21.33 0.23
C GLN A 68 -4.50 -20.98 1.23
N LYS A 69 -4.58 -21.73 2.33
CA LYS A 69 -5.42 -21.34 3.47
C LYS A 69 -4.90 -20.03 4.08
N PRO A 70 -5.74 -19.23 4.77
CA PRO A 70 -5.33 -17.95 5.35
C PRO A 70 -4.03 -18.02 6.17
N LEU A 71 -3.88 -19.03 7.02
CA LEU A 71 -2.66 -19.22 7.82
C LEU A 71 -1.41 -19.44 6.96
N LYS A 72 -1.50 -20.27 5.90
CA LYS A 72 -0.37 -20.54 5.02
C LYS A 72 -0.04 -19.32 4.14
N SER A 73 -1.07 -18.60 3.68
CA SER A 73 -0.92 -17.34 2.94
C SER A 73 -0.20 -16.26 3.76
N ALA A 74 -0.52 -16.13 5.05
CA ALA A 74 0.20 -15.24 5.95
C ALA A 74 1.68 -15.62 6.07
N VAL A 75 1.98 -16.91 6.22
CA VAL A 75 3.38 -17.41 6.23
C VAL A 75 4.08 -17.14 4.90
N SER A 76 3.41 -17.33 3.76
CA SER A 76 3.97 -17.05 2.42
C SER A 76 4.18 -15.56 2.14
N THR A 77 3.53 -14.69 2.92
CA THR A 77 3.71 -13.22 2.88
C THR A 77 4.88 -12.76 3.78
N PHE A 78 5.41 -13.64 4.64
CA PHE A 78 6.53 -13.31 5.52
C PHE A 78 7.78 -12.78 4.81
N PRO A 79 8.18 -13.27 3.62
CA PRO A 79 9.31 -12.69 2.88
C PRO A 79 9.17 -11.20 2.58
N ALA A 80 7.94 -10.65 2.53
CA ALA A 80 7.70 -9.23 2.34
C ALA A 80 7.96 -8.39 3.60
N THR A 81 7.90 -8.99 4.79
CA THR A 81 8.04 -8.28 6.07
C THR A 81 9.35 -8.61 6.79
N ALA A 82 9.94 -9.78 6.52
CA ALA A 82 11.20 -10.22 7.12
C ALA A 82 12.37 -9.24 6.90
N PRO A 83 12.55 -8.61 5.72
CA PRO A 83 13.62 -7.63 5.51
C PRO A 83 13.35 -6.29 6.19
N THR A 84 12.10 -5.96 6.53
CA THR A 84 11.74 -4.62 7.00
C THR A 84 12.52 -4.20 8.25
N ALA A 85 12.58 -5.06 9.27
CA ALA A 85 13.32 -4.75 10.51
C ALA A 85 14.84 -4.58 10.32
N PRO A 86 15.57 -5.55 9.72
CA PRO A 86 17.02 -5.39 9.55
C PRO A 86 17.38 -4.19 8.66
N PHE A 87 16.64 -3.96 7.57
CA PHE A 87 16.92 -2.82 6.69
C PHE A 87 16.52 -1.48 7.31
N ALA A 88 15.50 -1.42 8.18
CA ALA A 88 15.20 -0.24 8.98
C ALA A 88 16.34 0.08 9.97
N ILE A 89 16.90 -0.93 10.64
CA ILE A 89 18.05 -0.77 11.54
C ILE A 89 19.26 -0.25 10.76
N VAL A 90 19.59 -0.87 9.62
CA VAL A 90 20.72 -0.47 8.78
C VAL A 90 20.54 0.96 8.26
N ALA A 91 19.34 1.30 7.77
CA ALA A 91 19.04 2.65 7.29
C ALA A 91 19.13 3.68 8.42
N GLY A 92 18.57 3.39 9.60
CA GLY A 92 18.63 4.26 10.78
C GLY A 92 20.06 4.51 11.27
N ILE A 93 20.87 3.45 11.39
CA ILE A 93 22.29 3.56 11.78
C ILE A 93 23.06 4.35 10.72
N THR A 94 22.87 4.03 9.44
CA THR A 94 23.55 4.72 8.34
C THR A 94 23.21 6.21 8.34
N MET A 95 21.95 6.56 8.53
CA MET A 95 21.50 7.94 8.64
C MET A 95 22.11 8.63 9.88
N ALA A 96 22.14 7.97 11.04
CA ALA A 96 22.70 8.53 12.27
C ALA A 96 24.20 8.83 12.14
N ILE A 97 24.95 8.00 11.43
CA ILE A 97 26.40 8.19 11.20
C ILE A 97 26.67 9.24 10.12
N THR A 98 25.92 9.20 9.01
CA THR A 98 26.23 9.99 7.81
C THR A 98 25.48 11.33 7.75
N GLY A 99 24.34 11.45 8.41
CA GLY A 99 23.40 12.57 8.26
C GLY A 99 22.70 12.63 6.89
N LYS A 100 22.93 11.67 5.99
CA LYS A 100 22.49 11.72 4.58
C LYS A 100 21.17 10.98 4.35
N TYR A 101 20.05 11.57 4.75
CA TYR A 101 18.73 10.97 4.51
C TYR A 101 18.35 10.92 3.01
N LYS A 102 18.78 11.89 2.20
CA LYS A 102 18.40 11.98 0.77
C LYS A 102 18.83 10.78 -0.06
N ASP A 103 20.07 10.31 0.15
CA ASP A 103 20.61 9.16 -0.57
C ASP A 103 19.83 7.89 -0.20
N LEU A 104 19.53 7.71 1.10
CA LEU A 104 18.70 6.61 1.58
C LEU A 104 17.26 6.70 1.04
N THR A 105 16.71 7.90 0.90
CA THR A 105 15.37 8.12 0.32
C THR A 105 15.35 7.68 -1.13
N PHE A 106 16.35 8.07 -1.92
CA PHE A 106 16.47 7.64 -3.32
C PHE A 106 16.63 6.13 -3.45
N ILE A 107 17.45 5.50 -2.60
CA ILE A 107 17.63 4.05 -2.56
C ILE A 107 16.29 3.38 -2.23
N GLY A 108 15.60 3.82 -1.17
CA GLY A 108 14.29 3.29 -0.77
C GLY A 108 13.28 3.31 -1.93
N TRP A 109 13.08 4.47 -2.55
CA TRP A 109 12.18 4.61 -3.70
C TRP A 109 12.61 3.79 -4.93
N SER A 110 13.92 3.59 -5.14
CA SER A 110 14.41 2.71 -6.20
C SER A 110 14.01 1.25 -5.95
N PHE A 111 14.07 0.79 -4.70
CA PHE A 111 13.55 -0.53 -4.31
C PHE A 111 12.02 -0.60 -4.41
N THR A 112 11.31 0.48 -4.08
CA THR A 112 9.85 0.56 -4.29
C THR A 112 9.50 0.40 -5.77
N ALA A 113 10.10 1.20 -6.66
CA ALA A 113 9.87 1.11 -8.11
C ALA A 113 10.21 -0.28 -8.67
N GLY A 114 11.37 -0.84 -8.27
CA GLY A 114 11.80 -2.16 -8.71
C GLY A 114 10.90 -3.30 -8.19
N GLY A 115 10.52 -3.26 -6.92
CA GLY A 115 9.68 -4.27 -6.27
C GLY A 115 8.26 -4.29 -6.84
N PHE A 116 7.63 -3.12 -6.95
CA PHE A 116 6.28 -2.98 -7.52
C PHE A 116 6.29 -3.30 -9.01
N GLY A 117 7.31 -2.82 -9.74
CA GLY A 117 7.52 -3.17 -11.14
C GLY A 117 7.63 -4.67 -11.35
N TRP A 118 8.33 -5.40 -10.46
CA TRP A 118 8.38 -6.85 -10.51
C TRP A 118 7.02 -7.50 -10.20
N MET A 119 6.31 -7.04 -9.17
CA MET A 119 5.00 -7.56 -8.79
C MET A 119 3.95 -7.43 -9.90
N THR A 120 4.11 -6.48 -10.83
CA THR A 120 3.24 -6.38 -12.03
C THR A 120 3.32 -7.61 -12.94
N ARG A 121 4.29 -8.51 -12.76
CA ARG A 121 4.44 -9.76 -13.53
C ARG A 121 3.79 -10.96 -12.86
N PHE A 122 3.21 -10.79 -11.67
CA PHE A 122 2.58 -11.88 -10.94
C PHE A 122 1.35 -12.40 -11.70
N GLN A 123 1.37 -13.70 -11.98
CA GLN A 123 0.37 -14.43 -12.74
C GLN A 123 0.19 -15.83 -12.15
N THR A 124 -0.85 -16.56 -12.56
CA THR A 124 -1.17 -17.90 -12.00
C THR A 124 0.04 -18.86 -12.01
N GLY A 125 0.83 -18.80 -13.09
CA GLY A 125 2.05 -19.60 -13.29
C GLY A 125 3.35 -19.08 -12.65
N THR A 126 3.35 -17.96 -11.93
CA THR A 126 4.59 -17.40 -11.33
C THR A 126 5.20 -18.39 -10.34
N SER A 127 6.51 -18.61 -10.45
CA SER A 127 7.28 -19.55 -9.63
C SER A 127 7.44 -19.06 -8.18
N GLU A 128 7.61 -19.98 -7.23
CA GLU A 128 7.73 -19.59 -5.81
C GLU A 128 8.97 -18.71 -5.54
N TRP A 129 10.09 -18.99 -6.20
CA TRP A 129 11.31 -18.20 -6.01
C TRP A 129 11.12 -16.76 -6.49
N GLU A 130 10.38 -16.54 -7.59
CA GLU A 130 10.11 -15.21 -8.13
C GLU A 130 9.24 -14.40 -7.15
N LEU A 131 8.23 -15.05 -6.56
CA LEU A 131 7.40 -14.46 -5.52
C LEU A 131 8.21 -14.08 -4.27
N ILE A 132 9.14 -14.94 -3.84
CA ILE A 132 9.97 -14.67 -2.66
C ILE A 132 10.91 -13.49 -2.92
N VAL A 133 11.60 -13.46 -4.06
CA VAL A 133 12.56 -12.39 -4.38
C VAL A 133 11.86 -11.05 -4.52
N ALA A 134 10.75 -10.98 -5.26
CA ALA A 134 9.98 -9.74 -5.42
C ALA A 134 9.45 -9.22 -4.07
N GLN A 135 9.01 -10.13 -3.19
CA GLN A 135 8.61 -9.76 -1.82
C GLN A 135 9.78 -9.24 -0.99
N ILE A 136 10.97 -9.85 -1.07
CA ILE A 136 12.14 -9.36 -0.34
C ILE A 136 12.51 -7.94 -0.80
N VAL A 137 12.52 -7.69 -2.11
CA VAL A 137 12.77 -6.35 -2.68
C VAL A 137 11.74 -5.34 -2.14
N ALA A 138 10.45 -5.71 -2.11
CA ALA A 138 9.41 -4.89 -1.53
C ALA A 138 9.50 -4.78 0.01
N GLY A 139 10.13 -5.70 0.73
CA GLY A 139 10.33 -5.58 2.17
C GLY A 139 11.49 -4.64 2.55
N VAL A 140 12.50 -4.58 1.69
CA VAL A 140 13.67 -3.69 1.85
C VAL A 140 13.26 -2.23 1.79
N GLU A 141 12.43 -1.85 0.81
CA GLU A 141 11.96 -0.46 0.66
C GLU A 141 11.21 0.01 1.90
N VAL A 142 10.30 -0.82 2.44
CA VAL A 142 9.52 -0.53 3.64
C VAL A 142 10.43 -0.26 4.83
N GLY A 143 11.47 -1.09 5.00
CA GLY A 143 12.44 -0.91 6.08
C GLY A 143 13.18 0.41 5.97
N ILE A 144 13.72 0.70 4.78
CA ILE A 144 14.48 1.92 4.52
C ILE A 144 13.58 3.15 4.70
N LEU A 145 12.44 3.22 3.99
CA LEU A 145 11.58 4.39 3.98
C LEU A 145 10.91 4.64 5.34
N PHE A 146 10.52 3.60 6.10
CA PHE A 146 9.98 3.81 7.46
C PHE A 146 10.99 4.44 8.42
N ALA A 147 12.28 4.15 8.27
CA ALA A 147 13.32 4.69 9.13
C ALA A 147 13.67 6.15 8.79
N ILE A 148 13.54 6.57 7.54
CA ILE A 148 14.16 7.81 7.05
C ILE A 148 13.18 8.94 6.69
N THR A 149 11.87 8.69 6.61
CA THR A 149 10.91 9.73 6.19
C THR A 149 10.55 10.73 7.30
N LEU A 150 10.60 10.32 8.58
CA LEU A 150 10.31 11.19 9.73
C LEU A 150 11.46 12.13 10.12
N PRO A 151 12.73 11.69 10.19
CA PRO A 151 13.86 12.53 10.54
C PRO A 151 13.99 13.86 9.78
N PRO A 152 13.82 13.94 8.44
CA PRO A 152 13.91 15.22 7.72
C PRO A 152 12.78 16.19 8.07
N ILE A 153 11.61 15.69 8.47
CA ILE A 153 10.51 16.54 8.98
C ILE A 153 10.97 17.17 10.29
N GLN A 154 11.42 16.34 11.23
CA GLN A 154 11.85 16.78 12.56
C GLN A 154 13.07 17.72 12.49
N ALA A 155 14.02 17.47 11.60
CA ALA A 155 15.19 18.31 11.41
C ALA A 155 14.89 19.66 10.75
N SER A 156 13.74 19.81 10.10
CA SER A 156 13.37 21.02 9.34
C SER A 156 12.46 21.99 10.11
N LEU A 157 12.01 21.60 11.30
CA LEU A 157 11.01 22.33 12.09
C LEU A 157 11.54 22.70 13.49
N PRO A 158 10.98 23.75 14.13
CA PRO A 158 11.28 24.09 15.51
C PRO A 158 10.91 22.95 16.48
N VAL A 159 11.61 22.89 17.62
CA VAL A 159 11.41 21.83 18.64
C VAL A 159 9.97 21.79 19.15
N GLU A 160 9.35 22.97 19.26
CA GLU A 160 7.98 23.17 19.74
C GLU A 160 6.93 22.57 18.80
N GLU A 161 7.27 22.33 17.53
CA GLU A 161 6.36 21.80 16.52
C GLU A 161 6.57 20.29 16.26
N LEU A 162 7.57 19.65 16.88
CA LEU A 162 7.93 18.26 16.60
C LEU A 162 6.85 17.25 16.97
N GLU A 163 6.12 17.49 18.06
CA GLU A 163 5.02 16.62 18.49
C GLU A 163 3.91 16.63 17.44
N THR A 164 3.47 17.82 17.03
CA THR A 164 2.44 17.99 16.00
C THR A 164 2.90 17.45 14.65
N ALA A 165 4.16 17.70 14.26
CA ALA A 165 4.72 17.18 13.03
C ALA A 165 4.78 15.65 13.00
N THR A 166 5.08 15.02 14.13
CA THR A 166 5.07 13.56 14.26
C THR A 166 3.65 13.00 14.16
N ALA A 167 2.66 13.67 14.75
CA ALA A 167 1.25 13.32 14.61
C ALA A 167 0.78 13.47 13.14
N THR A 168 1.13 14.58 12.48
CA THR A 168 0.86 14.80 11.06
C THR A 168 1.51 13.73 10.18
N TYR A 169 2.74 13.33 10.47
CA TYR A 169 3.42 12.23 9.78
C TYR A 169 2.64 10.91 9.89
N ALA A 170 2.21 10.55 11.11
CA ALA A 170 1.42 9.34 11.35
C ALA A 170 0.05 9.41 10.65
N PHE A 171 -0.58 10.59 10.61
CA PHE A 171 -1.79 10.83 9.84
C PHE A 171 -1.56 10.63 8.34
N CYS A 172 -0.56 11.29 7.73
CA CYS A 172 -0.26 11.18 6.30
C CYS A 172 -0.04 9.72 5.89
N ARG A 173 0.70 8.97 6.70
CA ARG A 173 0.93 7.55 6.49
C ARG A 173 -0.35 6.72 6.54
N SER A 174 -1.15 6.90 7.58
CA SER A 174 -2.40 6.15 7.77
C SER A 174 -3.42 6.51 6.68
N PHE A 175 -3.46 7.77 6.28
CA PHE A 175 -4.31 8.25 5.19
C PHE A 175 -3.90 7.62 3.86
N GLY A 176 -2.60 7.59 3.55
CA GLY A 176 -2.07 6.88 2.38
C GLY A 176 -2.41 5.39 2.39
N ALA A 177 -2.30 4.74 3.55
CA ALA A 177 -2.63 3.32 3.69
C ALA A 177 -4.08 3.01 3.30
N ILE A 178 -5.04 3.83 3.74
CA ILE A 178 -6.46 3.68 3.41
C ILE A 178 -6.65 3.75 1.89
N TRP A 179 -6.02 4.71 1.22
CA TRP A 179 -6.08 4.85 -0.24
C TRP A 179 -5.47 3.64 -0.96
N GLY A 180 -4.31 3.17 -0.52
CA GLY A 180 -3.66 1.98 -1.08
C GLY A 180 -4.57 0.76 -1.04
N ILE A 181 -5.13 0.46 0.13
CA ILE A 181 -6.05 -0.68 0.33
C ILE A 181 -7.30 -0.51 -0.53
N ALA A 182 -7.91 0.68 -0.53
CA ALA A 182 -9.12 0.96 -1.28
C ALA A 182 -8.90 0.83 -2.80
N ILE A 183 -7.79 1.32 -3.33
CA ILE A 183 -7.45 1.22 -4.76
C ILE A 183 -7.26 -0.25 -5.16
N THR A 184 -6.42 -1.01 -4.45
CA THR A 184 -6.19 -2.44 -4.74
C THR A 184 -7.49 -3.23 -4.72
N THR A 185 -8.28 -3.10 -3.65
CA THR A 185 -9.51 -3.87 -3.47
C THR A 185 -10.60 -3.47 -4.45
N SER A 186 -10.72 -2.18 -4.78
CA SER A 186 -11.69 -1.69 -5.76
C SER A 186 -11.33 -2.09 -7.18
N LEU A 187 -10.05 -1.99 -7.58
CA LEU A 187 -9.60 -2.43 -8.91
C LEU A 187 -9.76 -3.94 -9.10
N LEU A 188 -9.43 -4.73 -8.08
CA LEU A 188 -9.67 -6.17 -8.08
C LEU A 188 -11.16 -6.45 -8.25
N THR A 189 -12.00 -5.85 -7.40
CA THR A 189 -13.46 -6.07 -7.43
C THR A 189 -14.05 -5.67 -8.78
N ALA A 190 -13.68 -4.49 -9.31
CA ALA A 190 -14.16 -4.03 -10.60
C ALA A 190 -13.69 -4.95 -11.74
N SER A 191 -12.43 -5.36 -11.74
CA SER A 191 -11.87 -6.23 -12.79
C SER A 191 -12.48 -7.63 -12.79
N VAL A 192 -12.73 -8.21 -11.61
CA VAL A 192 -13.41 -9.50 -11.50
C VAL A 192 -14.88 -9.37 -11.88
N SER A 193 -15.57 -8.35 -11.38
CA SER A 193 -17.01 -8.11 -11.67
C SER A 193 -17.29 -7.95 -13.16
N ASP A 194 -16.44 -7.21 -13.87
CA ASP A 194 -16.55 -6.99 -15.32
C ASP A 194 -16.47 -8.31 -16.09
N LYS A 195 -15.55 -9.19 -15.69
CA LYS A 195 -15.34 -10.48 -16.34
C LYS A 195 -16.37 -11.54 -15.91
N LEU A 196 -16.94 -11.44 -14.71
CA LEU A 196 -17.96 -12.38 -14.23
C LEU A 196 -19.22 -12.42 -15.11
N GLY A 197 -19.54 -11.33 -15.82
CA GLY A 197 -20.66 -11.31 -16.79
C GLY A 197 -20.54 -12.36 -17.90
N SER A 198 -19.31 -12.72 -18.28
CA SER A 198 -19.02 -13.79 -19.24
C SER A 198 -19.06 -15.20 -18.64
N LEU A 199 -19.23 -15.33 -17.32
CA LEU A 199 -19.18 -16.61 -16.61
C LEU A 199 -20.34 -16.79 -15.62
N PRO A 200 -21.60 -16.92 -16.08
CA PRO A 200 -22.78 -16.98 -15.21
C PRO A 200 -22.75 -18.14 -14.21
N GLU A 201 -22.04 -19.22 -14.53
CA GLU A 201 -21.89 -20.40 -13.67
C GLU A 201 -21.13 -20.10 -12.37
N ALA A 202 -20.30 -19.06 -12.33
CA ALA A 202 -19.65 -18.61 -11.09
C ALA A 202 -20.63 -17.94 -10.11
N ALA A 203 -21.78 -17.45 -10.58
CA ALA A 203 -22.77 -16.82 -9.70
C ALA A 203 -23.50 -17.84 -8.82
N GLN A 204 -23.71 -19.06 -9.31
CA GLN A 204 -24.40 -20.15 -8.58
C GLN A 204 -23.80 -20.44 -7.20
N PRO A 205 -22.46 -20.59 -7.06
CA PRO A 205 -21.83 -20.80 -5.76
C PRO A 205 -21.58 -19.49 -4.99
N GLY A 206 -22.13 -18.34 -5.43
CA GLY A 206 -22.13 -17.07 -4.70
C GLY A 206 -21.02 -16.08 -5.07
N LEU A 207 -20.26 -16.30 -6.15
CA LEU A 207 -19.28 -15.33 -6.64
C LEU A 207 -19.98 -14.28 -7.51
N THR A 208 -20.11 -13.08 -6.95
CA THR A 208 -20.75 -11.90 -7.54
C THR A 208 -19.86 -10.69 -7.28
N GLY A 209 -20.12 -9.56 -7.94
CA GLY A 209 -19.31 -8.36 -7.74
C GLY A 209 -19.15 -7.94 -6.27
N PRO A 210 -20.22 -7.86 -5.47
CA PRO A 210 -20.11 -7.54 -4.04
C PRO A 210 -19.37 -8.57 -3.19
N THR A 211 -19.28 -9.84 -3.64
CA THR A 211 -18.70 -10.92 -2.86
C THR A 211 -17.25 -11.24 -3.22
N VAL A 212 -16.66 -10.61 -4.24
CA VAL A 212 -15.29 -10.90 -4.75
C VAL A 212 -14.26 -11.01 -3.61
N LEU A 213 -14.18 -10.03 -2.71
CA LEU A 213 -13.18 -10.06 -1.63
C LEU A 213 -13.45 -11.17 -0.61
N GLY A 214 -14.71 -11.43 -0.26
CA GLY A 214 -15.10 -12.48 0.67
C GLY A 214 -15.05 -13.89 0.08
N TYR A 215 -15.04 -14.00 -1.26
CA TYR A 215 -15.06 -15.27 -1.96
C TYR A 215 -13.67 -15.90 -2.12
N VAL A 216 -12.60 -15.16 -1.85
CA VAL A 216 -11.20 -15.56 -2.04
C VAL A 216 -10.91 -16.98 -1.51
N GLU A 217 -11.38 -17.30 -0.29
CA GLU A 217 -11.14 -18.61 0.34
C GLU A 217 -11.96 -19.77 -0.26
N ASN A 218 -13.03 -19.44 -0.99
CA ASN A 218 -13.98 -20.38 -1.60
C ASN A 218 -13.67 -20.70 -3.06
N ILE A 219 -12.74 -19.98 -3.70
CA ILE A 219 -12.33 -20.22 -5.10
C ILE A 219 -11.89 -21.68 -5.30
N LYS A 220 -11.15 -22.24 -4.35
CA LYS A 220 -10.71 -23.64 -4.37
C LYS A 220 -11.85 -24.67 -4.43
N ASN A 221 -13.08 -24.29 -4.08
CA ASN A 221 -14.25 -25.16 -4.11
C ASN A 221 -14.99 -25.13 -5.47
N LEU A 222 -14.61 -24.23 -6.38
CA LEU A 222 -15.21 -24.13 -7.71
C LEU A 222 -14.84 -25.34 -8.58
N PRO A 223 -15.69 -25.78 -9.54
CA PRO A 223 -15.35 -26.81 -10.52
C PRO A 223 -14.16 -26.42 -11.42
N GLU A 224 -13.38 -27.40 -11.87
CA GLU A 224 -12.08 -27.20 -12.56
C GLU A 224 -12.07 -26.31 -13.82
N PRO A 225 -13.10 -26.20 -14.69
CA PRO A 225 -13.04 -25.21 -15.79
C PRO A 225 -13.37 -23.78 -15.34
N ILE A 226 -14.20 -23.62 -14.31
CA ILE A 226 -14.61 -22.31 -13.75
C ILE A 226 -13.50 -21.76 -12.86
N ARG A 227 -12.89 -22.64 -12.04
CA ARG A 227 -11.87 -22.28 -11.06
C ARG A 227 -10.69 -21.56 -11.69
N GLU A 228 -10.11 -22.12 -12.75
CA GLU A 228 -8.93 -21.53 -13.39
C GLU A 228 -9.24 -20.19 -14.05
N GLN A 229 -10.42 -20.06 -14.67
CA GLN A 229 -10.87 -18.78 -15.22
C GLN A 229 -11.02 -17.73 -14.12
N VAL A 230 -11.61 -18.08 -12.99
CA VAL A 230 -11.73 -17.19 -11.83
C VAL A 230 -10.34 -16.81 -11.30
N ARG A 231 -9.40 -17.76 -11.14
CA ARG A 231 -8.02 -17.44 -10.73
C ARG A 231 -7.36 -16.43 -11.64
N GLN A 232 -7.52 -16.59 -12.95
CA GLN A 232 -6.99 -15.64 -13.93
C GLN A 232 -7.64 -14.25 -13.79
N MET A 233 -8.95 -14.17 -13.53
CA MET A 233 -9.62 -12.89 -13.27
C MET A 233 -9.05 -12.18 -12.03
N TYR A 234 -8.77 -12.92 -10.96
CA TYR A 234 -8.12 -12.36 -9.75
C TYR A 234 -6.68 -11.93 -10.03
N ALA A 235 -5.90 -12.74 -10.77
CA ALA A 235 -4.54 -12.41 -11.16
C ALA A 235 -4.50 -11.08 -11.94
N ASP A 236 -5.35 -10.94 -12.96
CA ASP A 236 -5.43 -9.72 -13.76
C ASP A 236 -5.90 -8.51 -12.93
N GLY A 237 -6.83 -8.72 -11.99
CA GLY A 237 -7.30 -7.66 -11.09
C GLY A 237 -6.22 -7.14 -10.16
N LEU A 238 -5.44 -8.05 -9.55
CA LEU A 238 -4.29 -7.69 -8.73
C LEU A 238 -3.18 -7.03 -9.55
N GLN A 239 -2.94 -7.52 -10.77
CA GLN A 239 -1.96 -6.94 -11.70
C GLN A 239 -2.30 -5.48 -12.02
N LYS A 240 -3.57 -5.17 -12.31
CA LYS A 240 -4.05 -3.79 -12.50
C LYS A 240 -3.81 -2.93 -11.25
N GLY A 241 -3.99 -3.49 -10.06
CA GLY A 241 -3.66 -2.84 -8.79
C GLY A 241 -2.20 -2.43 -8.72
N PHE A 242 -1.27 -3.35 -9.00
CA PHE A 242 0.16 -3.04 -9.02
C PHE A 242 0.53 -1.99 -10.07
N TYR A 243 -0.05 -2.06 -11.27
CA TYR A 243 0.15 -1.04 -12.30
C TYR A 243 -0.33 0.35 -11.86
N ALA A 244 -1.43 0.43 -11.11
CA ALA A 244 -1.95 1.71 -10.62
C ALA A 244 -1.00 2.42 -9.64
N PHE A 245 -0.10 1.67 -8.99
CA PHE A 245 0.91 2.24 -8.10
C PHE A 245 2.19 2.68 -8.81
N MET A 246 2.43 2.27 -10.07
CA MET A 246 3.65 2.65 -10.80
C MET A 246 3.87 4.18 -10.89
N PRO A 247 2.85 5.02 -11.17
CA PRO A 247 3.03 6.48 -11.20
C PRO A 247 3.31 7.11 -9.82
N VAL A 248 3.05 6.38 -8.74
CA VAL A 248 3.25 6.84 -7.35
C VAL A 248 4.68 6.55 -6.88
N VAL A 249 5.34 5.55 -7.49
CA VAL A 249 6.64 5.03 -7.04
C VAL A 249 7.82 5.44 -7.93
N VAL A 250 7.57 6.21 -9.01
CA VAL A 250 8.57 6.72 -9.97
C VAL A 250 8.53 8.24 -9.97
#